data_AF-A0A7C5WNI5-F1
#
_entry.id   AF-A0A7C5WNI5-F1
#
_cell.length_a   1.000
_cell.length_b   1.000
_cell.length_c   1.000
_cell.angle_alpha   90.00
_cell.angle_beta   90.00
_cell.angle_gamma   90.00
#
_symmetry.space_group_name_H-M   'P 1'
#
loop_
_entity.id
_entity.type
_entity.pdbx_description
1 polymer ?
#
loop_
_entity_poly.entity_id
_entity_poly.type
_entity_poly.pdbx_seq_one_letter_code
_entity_poly.pdbx_strand_id
1 'polypeptide(L)'
;MNTELLEEVLACPNLPSLPAIAVRVIEMTSDTNVSLDELAQLIQTDQAMSARILRTVNSSFYGLRERCTTIRKALVMLGLSPVKSLVLGFSLVNCIETEDEPNFDYVGYWRRGLFTAAAAKSVADAARLDEADECFLSGLLQDIGMIALYRTLGDKYLCVIEEADNDHRKLVKQELITLEAQHPDIGALLAQRWRLPDELTVPIKYHERPTAAPNEHHRIVRAVAIGNYAHDAVTDDEPAPALKKYYDRCEQWFGLKKTQADEAFTRFAESTEELSDLFNLDTGTCRRPDELLEMADSNLIKLAEEEPRQSACVDQLEHLLEGEDNTDPLTGLLNAKGFESALTGMFSMMREAGEPLSLAQVVVDGLKEIQEKAGVLASDAAFIRAVAFLQKHFEPVGGVICRVGSSIISVIVPRATGEHVVGLAEQFQTQFNSSLNDLSNKVGVPVGTIRLSVGVASTTPGSDSPIASEEKLIAAAIRAVRTARNAGGNCIKAYGARNAA
;
A
#
# COMPACT_ATOMS: atom_id res chain seq x y z
N MET A 1 12.96 6.05 8.39
CA MET A 1 12.65 7.26 7.61
C MET A 1 13.83 8.21 7.73
N ASN A 2 14.39 8.63 6.60
CA ASN A 2 15.50 9.57 6.52
C ASN A 2 15.12 10.92 7.15
N THR A 3 15.75 11.26 8.28
CA THR A 3 15.42 12.48 9.03
C THR A 3 15.89 13.75 8.31
N GLU A 4 17.00 13.69 7.56
CA GLU A 4 17.52 14.82 6.79
C GLU A 4 16.58 15.17 5.64
N LEU A 5 16.13 14.16 4.88
CA LEU A 5 15.14 14.36 3.81
C LEU A 5 13.83 14.89 4.37
N LEU A 6 13.40 14.42 5.54
CA LEU A 6 12.19 14.96 6.18
C LEU A 6 12.34 16.44 6.49
N GLU A 7 13.46 16.84 7.11
CA GLU A 7 13.74 18.24 7.41
C GLU A 7 13.81 19.09 6.14
N GLU A 8 14.40 18.56 5.07
CA GLU A 8 14.47 19.19 3.76
C GLU A 8 13.08 19.42 3.16
N VAL A 9 12.23 18.38 3.14
CA VAL A 9 10.84 18.49 2.69
C VAL A 9 10.09 19.51 3.54
N LEU A 10 10.16 19.42 4.88
CA LEU A 10 9.45 20.33 5.78
C LEU A 10 9.91 21.79 5.71
N ALA A 11 11.14 22.04 5.26
CA ALA A 11 11.71 23.35 5.03
C ALA A 11 11.48 23.86 3.60
N CYS A 12 10.97 23.04 2.68
CA CYS A 12 10.77 23.41 1.29
C CYS A 12 9.72 24.54 1.17
N PRO A 13 10.09 25.72 0.63
CA PRO A 13 9.22 26.89 0.57
C PRO A 13 8.06 26.71 -0.43
N ASN A 14 8.21 25.78 -1.37
CA ASN A 14 7.25 25.54 -2.45
C ASN A 14 6.23 24.43 -2.10
N LEU A 15 6.23 23.92 -0.87
CA LEU A 15 5.24 22.93 -0.46
C LEU A 15 3.80 23.47 -0.59
N PRO A 16 2.83 22.63 -1.00
CA PRO A 16 1.43 23.03 -0.95
C PRO A 16 1.05 23.46 0.47
N SER A 17 0.25 24.52 0.57
CA SER A 17 -0.26 25.04 1.84
C SER A 17 -1.77 25.17 1.78
N LEU A 18 -2.48 24.71 2.81
CA LEU A 18 -3.93 24.87 2.85
C LEU A 18 -4.34 26.36 2.88
N PRO A 19 -5.26 26.79 1.99
CA PRO A 19 -5.84 28.12 2.05
C PRO A 19 -6.59 28.36 3.37
N ALA A 20 -6.68 29.63 3.79
CA ALA A 20 -7.31 29.99 5.07
C ALA A 20 -8.77 29.49 5.21
N ILE A 21 -9.51 29.43 4.11
CA ILE A 21 -10.89 28.91 4.10
C ILE A 21 -10.94 27.41 4.45
N ALA A 22 -10.01 26.60 3.93
CA ALA A 22 -9.93 25.17 4.23
C ALA A 22 -9.60 24.93 5.70
N VAL A 23 -8.61 25.66 6.23
CA VAL A 23 -8.24 25.60 7.66
C VAL A 23 -9.43 25.95 8.55
N ARG A 24 -10.15 27.03 8.23
CA ARG A 24 -11.33 27.44 8.99
C ARG A 24 -12.46 26.42 8.92
N VAL A 25 -12.68 25.79 7.77
CA VAL A 25 -13.69 24.72 7.63
C VAL A 25 -13.33 23.51 8.48
N ILE A 26 -12.06 23.09 8.53
CA ILE A 26 -11.60 22.00 9.42
C ILE A 26 -11.89 22.34 10.88
N GLU A 27 -11.52 23.55 11.31
CA GLU A 27 -11.70 23.99 12.70
C GLU A 27 -13.18 24.09 13.08
N MET A 28 -14.03 24.63 12.19
CA MET A 28 -15.47 24.74 12.43
C MET A 28 -16.15 23.37 12.45
N THR A 29 -15.79 22.47 11.53
CA THR A 29 -16.42 21.14 11.44
C THR A 29 -15.96 20.17 12.53
N SER A 30 -14.90 20.51 13.25
CA SER A 30 -14.45 19.78 14.45
C SER A 30 -15.28 20.12 15.70
N ASP A 31 -16.07 21.20 15.68
CA ASP A 31 -16.96 21.59 16.79
C ASP A 31 -18.35 20.93 16.63
N THR A 32 -18.78 20.19 17.65
CA THR A 32 -20.09 19.52 17.67
C THR A 32 -21.28 20.49 17.73
N ASN A 33 -21.05 21.77 18.01
CA ASN A 33 -22.07 22.83 18.04
C ASN A 33 -21.96 23.82 16.87
N VAL A 34 -21.30 23.43 15.78
CA VAL A 34 -21.09 24.31 14.63
C VAL A 34 -22.41 24.85 14.06
N SER A 35 -22.45 26.17 13.85
CA SER A 35 -23.56 26.83 13.17
C SER A 35 -23.47 26.58 11.66
N LEU A 36 -24.46 25.87 11.11
CA LEU A 36 -24.57 25.66 9.65
C LEU A 36 -24.67 26.99 8.88
N ASP A 37 -25.25 28.03 9.51
CA ASP A 37 -25.40 29.35 8.89
C ASP A 37 -24.04 30.05 8.77
N GLU A 38 -23.21 29.97 9.82
CA GLU A 38 -21.86 30.54 9.82
C GLU A 38 -20.95 29.82 8.82
N LEU A 39 -21.02 28.49 8.77
CA LEU A 39 -20.24 27.69 7.81
C LEU A 39 -20.66 27.99 6.38
N ALA A 40 -21.97 28.10 6.12
CA ALA A 40 -22.47 28.49 4.81
C ALA A 40 -21.99 29.88 4.40
N GLN A 41 -22.00 30.85 5.33
CA GLN A 41 -21.54 32.21 5.06
C GLN A 41 -20.03 32.25 4.79
N LEU A 42 -19.23 31.48 5.52
CA LEU A 42 -17.80 31.34 5.29
C LEU A 42 -17.51 30.82 3.87
N ILE A 43 -18.15 29.72 3.46
CA ILE A 43 -17.97 29.14 2.12
C ILE A 43 -18.41 30.13 1.03
N GLN A 44 -19.48 30.88 1.27
CA GLN A 44 -20.00 31.90 0.35
C GLN A 44 -19.09 33.11 0.15
N THR A 45 -18.07 33.30 0.99
CA THR A 45 -17.05 34.33 0.75
C THR A 45 -16.24 34.05 -0.52
N ASP A 46 -16.12 32.78 -0.91
CA ASP A 46 -15.53 32.36 -2.18
C ASP A 46 -16.65 31.94 -3.14
N GLN A 47 -16.94 32.82 -4.10
CA GLN A 47 -17.99 32.60 -5.10
C GLN A 47 -17.65 31.45 -6.05
N ALA A 48 -16.37 31.29 -6.40
CA ALA A 48 -15.93 30.24 -7.32
C ALA A 48 -16.05 28.86 -6.65
N MET A 49 -15.59 28.75 -5.41
CA MET A 49 -15.75 27.53 -4.60
C MET A 49 -17.22 27.21 -4.37
N SER A 50 -18.05 28.20 -4.02
CA SER A 50 -19.49 28.00 -3.84
C SER A 50 -20.18 27.48 -5.11
N ALA A 51 -19.81 28.03 -6.27
CA ALA A 51 -20.35 27.58 -7.55
C ALA A 51 -19.91 26.14 -7.89
N ARG A 52 -18.64 25.78 -7.65
CA ARG A 52 -18.12 24.42 -7.83
C ARG A 52 -18.85 23.42 -6.94
N ILE A 53 -18.97 23.73 -5.64
CA ILE A 53 -19.71 22.89 -4.68
C ILE A 53 -21.15 22.67 -5.15
N LEU A 54 -21.88 23.74 -5.48
CA LEU A 54 -23.26 23.60 -5.94
C LEU A 54 -23.37 22.80 -7.24
N ARG A 55 -22.41 22.93 -8.16
CA ARG A 55 -22.39 22.15 -9.39
C ARG A 55 -22.19 20.66 -9.09
N THR A 56 -21.22 20.32 -8.25
CA THR A 56 -20.93 18.94 -7.84
C THR A 56 -22.07 18.31 -7.03
N VAL A 57 -22.66 19.06 -6.10
CA VAL A 57 -23.80 18.56 -5.29
C VAL A 57 -25.02 18.25 -6.16
N ASN A 58 -25.21 18.93 -7.29
CA ASN A 58 -26.30 18.67 -8.23
C ASN A 58 -25.95 17.66 -9.32
N SER A 59 -24.75 17.09 -9.28
CA SER A 59 -24.26 16.14 -10.27
C SER A 59 -24.79 14.73 -9.98
N SER A 60 -24.64 13.83 -10.94
CA SER A 60 -25.05 12.41 -10.78
C SER A 60 -24.35 11.73 -9.60
N PHE A 61 -23.14 12.20 -9.27
CA PHE A 61 -22.29 11.73 -8.18
C PHE A 61 -22.98 11.69 -6.80
N TYR A 62 -23.79 12.70 -6.47
CA TYR A 62 -24.57 12.73 -5.22
C TYR A 62 -26.04 12.32 -5.39
N GLY A 63 -26.52 12.14 -6.63
CA GLY A 63 -27.84 11.57 -6.92
C GLY A 63 -29.03 12.29 -6.28
N LEU A 64 -28.96 13.61 -6.09
CA LEU A 64 -30.02 14.36 -5.41
C LEU A 64 -31.37 14.30 -6.16
N ARG A 65 -32.45 14.06 -5.41
CA ARG A 65 -33.84 14.07 -5.94
C ARG A 65 -34.34 15.47 -6.31
N GLU A 66 -33.85 16.49 -5.62
CA GLU A 66 -34.24 17.88 -5.81
C GLU A 66 -33.00 18.75 -5.97
N ARG A 67 -33.07 19.74 -6.86
CA ARG A 67 -31.97 20.67 -7.12
C ARG A 67 -31.60 21.47 -5.85
N CYS A 68 -30.32 21.47 -5.53
CA CYS A 68 -29.73 22.30 -4.49
C CYS A 68 -29.31 23.67 -5.06
N THR A 69 -29.77 24.77 -4.45
CA THR A 69 -29.51 26.14 -4.96
C THR A 69 -28.64 26.98 -4.04
N THR A 70 -28.37 26.53 -2.81
CA THR A 70 -27.57 27.29 -1.82
C THR A 70 -26.71 26.36 -0.97
N ILE A 71 -25.56 26.86 -0.49
CA ILE A 71 -24.64 26.09 0.37
C ILE A 71 -25.34 25.62 1.64
N ARG A 72 -26.17 26.48 2.25
CA ARG A 72 -26.99 26.11 3.40
C ARG A 72 -27.91 24.92 3.10
N LYS A 73 -28.56 24.91 1.92
CA LYS A 73 -29.40 23.78 1.50
C LYS A 73 -28.55 22.52 1.29
N ALA A 74 -27.34 22.63 0.74
CA ALA A 74 -26.41 21.50 0.62
C ALA A 74 -26.06 20.92 1.99
N LEU A 75 -25.68 21.76 2.96
CA LEU A 75 -25.37 21.35 4.33
C LEU A 75 -26.54 20.64 5.02
N VAL A 76 -27.79 21.06 4.76
CA VAL A 76 -28.98 20.40 5.31
C VAL A 76 -29.31 19.08 4.60
N MET A 77 -29.13 19.01 3.28
CA MET A 77 -29.50 17.83 2.49
C MET A 77 -28.46 16.71 2.57
N LEU A 78 -27.18 17.07 2.52
CA LEU A 78 -26.04 16.15 2.45
C LEU A 78 -25.35 16.00 3.80
N GLY A 79 -25.45 16.99 4.68
CA GLY A 79 -24.71 17.05 5.93
C GLY A 79 -23.37 17.79 5.79
N LEU A 80 -22.61 17.78 6.88
CA LEU A 80 -21.33 18.48 6.99
C LEU A 80 -20.21 17.81 6.19
N SER A 81 -20.09 16.47 6.26
CA SER A 81 -18.96 15.73 5.68
C SER A 81 -18.82 15.92 4.17
N PRO A 82 -19.88 15.77 3.33
CA PRO A 82 -19.77 16.01 1.89
C PRO A 82 -19.27 17.42 1.54
N VAL A 83 -19.82 18.44 2.21
CA VAL A 83 -19.46 19.84 1.93
C VAL A 83 -18.02 20.12 2.39
N LYS A 84 -17.63 19.61 3.57
CA LYS A 84 -16.25 19.66 4.09
C LYS A 84 -15.29 19.01 3.08
N SER A 85 -15.60 17.81 2.59
CA SER A 85 -14.75 17.09 1.64
C SER A 85 -14.59 17.83 0.31
N LEU A 86 -15.66 18.43 -0.22
CA LEU A 86 -15.58 19.23 -1.44
C LEU A 86 -14.76 20.51 -1.25
N VAL A 87 -14.96 21.24 -0.15
CA VAL A 87 -14.17 22.44 0.16
C VAL A 87 -12.68 22.08 0.23
N LEU A 88 -12.34 21.01 0.95
CA LEU A 88 -10.95 20.56 1.08
C LEU A 88 -10.37 20.08 -0.24
N GLY A 89 -11.10 19.25 -0.98
CA GLY A 89 -10.68 18.74 -2.28
C GLY A 89 -10.39 19.87 -3.28
N PHE A 90 -11.31 20.82 -3.46
CA PHE A 90 -11.09 21.96 -4.35
C PHE A 90 -9.95 22.85 -3.89
N SER A 91 -9.83 23.08 -2.58
CA SER A 91 -8.75 23.90 -2.03
C SER A 91 -7.38 23.28 -2.28
N LEU A 92 -7.25 21.96 -2.10
CA LEU A 92 -5.99 21.24 -2.27
C LEU A 92 -5.60 21.09 -3.73
N VAL A 93 -6.55 20.79 -4.62
CA VAL A 93 -6.32 20.75 -6.07
C VAL A 93 -5.73 22.08 -6.57
N ASN A 94 -6.34 23.19 -6.17
CA ASN A 94 -5.85 24.53 -6.54
C ASN A 94 -4.44 24.85 -5.99
N CYS A 95 -3.97 24.18 -4.93
CA CYS A 95 -2.62 24.38 -4.38
C CYS A 95 -1.55 23.56 -5.09
N ILE A 96 -1.96 22.49 -5.78
CA ILE A 96 -1.07 21.58 -6.50
C ILE A 96 -0.88 22.08 -7.94
N GLU A 97 -1.92 22.66 -8.55
CA GLU A 97 -1.82 23.31 -9.86
C GLU A 97 -0.91 24.54 -9.79
N THR A 98 0.32 24.40 -10.30
CA THR A 98 1.24 25.50 -10.60
C THR A 98 1.63 25.44 -12.07
N GLU A 99 1.43 26.53 -12.80
CA GLU A 99 1.54 26.62 -14.27
C GLU A 99 2.96 26.39 -14.85
N ASP A 100 3.98 26.12 -14.03
CA ASP A 100 5.39 26.25 -14.41
C ASP A 100 6.27 24.98 -14.24
N GLU A 101 5.70 23.78 -14.05
CA GLU A 101 6.50 22.54 -13.81
C GLU A 101 6.23 21.43 -14.86
N PRO A 102 6.83 21.51 -16.06
CA PRO A 102 6.46 20.65 -17.19
C PRO A 102 6.95 19.19 -17.10
N ASN A 103 7.86 18.86 -16.17
CA ASN A 103 8.51 17.55 -16.16
C ASN A 103 7.76 16.48 -15.34
N PHE A 104 6.74 16.85 -14.57
CA PHE A 104 5.95 15.91 -13.78
C PHE A 104 4.64 15.55 -14.52
N ASP A 105 4.31 14.26 -14.56
CA ASP A 105 3.06 13.77 -15.19
C ASP A 105 1.85 14.07 -14.30
N TYR A 106 1.40 15.33 -14.33
CA TYR A 106 0.20 15.77 -13.62
C TYR A 106 -1.07 15.08 -14.13
N VAL A 107 -1.11 14.67 -15.40
CA VAL A 107 -2.27 13.98 -15.98
C VAL A 107 -2.40 12.58 -15.37
N GLY A 108 -1.30 11.82 -15.31
CA GLY A 108 -1.27 10.51 -14.65
C GLY A 108 -1.56 10.60 -13.15
N TYR A 109 -0.97 11.59 -12.46
CA TYR A 109 -1.23 11.86 -11.05
C TYR A 109 -2.71 12.14 -10.75
N TRP A 110 -3.33 13.05 -11.50
CA TRP A 110 -4.73 13.40 -11.29
C TRP A 110 -5.68 12.29 -11.70
N ARG A 111 -5.36 11.56 -12.78
CA ARG A 111 -6.12 10.35 -13.17
C ARG A 111 -6.18 9.37 -12.01
N ARG A 112 -5.03 9.04 -11.40
CA ARG A 112 -4.96 8.10 -10.28
C ARG A 112 -5.74 8.58 -9.08
N GLY A 113 -5.50 9.81 -8.62
CA GLY A 113 -6.17 10.36 -7.45
C GLY A 113 -7.69 10.45 -7.62
N LEU A 114 -8.16 10.99 -8.75
CA LEU A 114 -9.59 11.19 -8.97
C LEU A 114 -10.33 9.87 -9.20
N PHE A 115 -9.75 8.93 -9.94
CA PHE A 115 -10.39 7.64 -10.20
C PHE A 115 -10.46 6.80 -8.93
N THR A 116 -9.38 6.79 -8.15
CA THR A 116 -9.36 6.15 -6.84
C THR A 116 -10.39 6.77 -5.91
N ALA A 117 -10.51 8.10 -5.88
CA ALA A 117 -11.50 8.80 -5.07
C ALA A 117 -12.94 8.39 -5.44
N ALA A 118 -13.28 8.44 -6.73
CA ALA A 118 -14.61 8.08 -7.22
C ALA A 118 -14.94 6.60 -6.94
N ALA A 119 -13.99 5.69 -7.17
CA ALA A 119 -14.15 4.27 -6.89
C ALA A 119 -14.27 3.97 -5.39
N ALA A 120 -13.41 4.55 -4.57
CA ALA A 120 -13.43 4.38 -3.12
C ALA A 120 -14.78 4.83 -2.52
N LYS A 121 -15.31 5.97 -2.98
CA LYS A 121 -16.65 6.41 -2.57
C LYS A 121 -17.75 5.46 -3.07
N SER A 122 -17.71 5.05 -4.34
CA SER A 122 -18.75 4.18 -4.92
C SER A 122 -18.85 2.84 -4.17
N VAL A 123 -17.70 2.29 -3.77
CA VAL A 123 -17.59 1.09 -2.93
C VAL A 123 -18.06 1.37 -1.51
N ALA A 124 -17.67 2.50 -0.91
CA ALA A 124 -18.12 2.89 0.42
C ALA A 124 -19.64 3.07 0.48
N ASP A 125 -20.25 3.69 -0.52
CA ASP A 125 -21.71 3.85 -0.63
C ASP A 125 -22.40 2.48 -0.79
N ALA A 126 -21.83 1.59 -1.61
CA ALA A 126 -22.35 0.22 -1.77
C ALA A 126 -22.27 -0.59 -0.46
N ALA A 127 -21.19 -0.40 0.30
CA ALA A 127 -20.97 -0.99 1.61
C ALA A 127 -21.69 -0.25 2.75
N ARG A 128 -22.37 0.87 2.46
CA ARG A 128 -23.08 1.74 3.41
C ARG A 128 -22.18 2.23 4.55
N LEU A 129 -20.99 2.68 4.20
CA LEU A 129 -20.10 3.35 5.15
C LEU A 129 -20.59 4.79 5.38
N ASP A 130 -20.47 5.27 6.62
CA ASP A 130 -20.81 6.66 6.95
C ASP A 130 -19.71 7.62 6.45
N GLU A 131 -18.52 7.08 6.23
CA GLU A 131 -17.27 7.79 5.90
C GLU A 131 -17.02 7.85 4.37
N ALA A 132 -18.06 7.76 3.55
CA ALA A 132 -17.92 7.67 2.09
C ALA A 132 -17.26 8.92 1.48
N ASP A 133 -17.51 10.11 2.03
CA ASP A 133 -16.92 11.37 1.56
C ASP A 133 -15.49 11.56 2.07
N GLU A 134 -15.14 10.99 3.22
CA GLU A 134 -13.75 10.84 3.67
C GLU A 134 -12.99 9.84 2.79
N CYS A 135 -13.64 8.76 2.31
CA CYS A 135 -13.04 7.82 1.34
C CYS A 135 -12.74 8.54 0.01
N PHE A 136 -13.67 9.35 -0.48
CA PHE A 136 -13.47 10.18 -1.67
C PHE A 136 -12.25 11.09 -1.50
N LEU A 137 -12.25 11.92 -0.45
CA LEU A 137 -11.19 12.89 -0.23
C LEU A 137 -9.83 12.20 0.00
N SER A 138 -9.82 11.08 0.72
CA SER A 138 -8.60 10.29 0.95
C SER A 138 -8.02 9.74 -0.35
N GLY A 139 -8.85 9.20 -1.25
CA GLY A 139 -8.39 8.74 -2.57
C GLY A 139 -7.82 9.88 -3.42
N LEU A 140 -8.44 11.06 -3.36
CA LEU A 140 -7.98 12.23 -4.12
C LEU A 140 -6.61 12.74 -3.63
N LEU A 141 -6.31 12.55 -2.34
CA LEU A 141 -5.11 13.10 -1.69
C LEU A 141 -4.04 12.06 -1.37
N GLN A 142 -4.26 10.78 -1.67
CA GLN A 142 -3.40 9.69 -1.21
C GLN A 142 -1.93 9.88 -1.64
N ASP A 143 -1.71 10.42 -2.85
CA ASP A 143 -0.40 10.57 -3.46
C ASP A 143 0.21 11.97 -3.23
N ILE A 144 -0.35 12.80 -2.33
CA ILE A 144 0.14 14.17 -2.10
C ILE A 144 1.62 14.23 -1.67
N GLY A 145 2.13 13.16 -1.07
CA GLY A 145 3.54 13.02 -0.75
C GLY A 145 4.45 13.00 -1.99
N MET A 146 3.95 12.56 -3.15
CA MET A 146 4.69 12.61 -4.42
C MET A 146 4.94 14.05 -4.85
N ILE A 147 3.94 14.92 -4.73
CA ILE A 147 4.10 16.36 -5.03
C ILE A 147 5.11 16.99 -4.09
N ALA A 148 5.05 16.65 -2.79
CA ALA A 148 6.01 17.15 -1.81
C ALA A 148 7.45 16.69 -2.13
N LEU A 149 7.63 15.42 -2.49
CA LEU A 149 8.92 14.87 -2.90
C LEU A 149 9.42 15.51 -4.19
N TYR A 150 8.57 15.66 -5.20
CA TYR A 150 8.92 16.29 -6.48
C TYR A 150 9.35 17.75 -6.29
N ARG A 151 8.56 18.57 -5.58
CA ARG A 151 8.90 19.98 -5.33
C ARG A 151 10.17 20.16 -4.50
N THR A 152 10.55 19.16 -3.72
CA THR A 152 11.77 19.18 -2.90
C THR A 152 12.99 18.69 -3.68
N LEU A 153 12.85 17.61 -4.45
CA LEU A 153 13.97 16.88 -5.06
C LEU A 153 14.11 17.07 -6.57
N GLY A 154 13.09 17.61 -7.25
CA GLY A 154 13.04 17.83 -8.69
C GLY A 154 13.35 16.56 -9.49
N ASP A 155 14.26 16.68 -10.45
CA ASP A 155 14.68 15.60 -11.36
C ASP A 155 15.12 14.32 -10.64
N LYS A 156 15.68 14.42 -9.42
CA LYS A 156 16.08 13.24 -8.65
C LYS A 156 14.86 12.35 -8.33
N TYR A 157 13.70 12.94 -8.05
CA TYR A 157 12.49 12.17 -7.81
C TYR A 157 11.88 11.63 -9.09
N LEU A 158 11.98 12.38 -10.20
CA LEU A 158 11.57 11.88 -11.52
C LEU A 158 12.35 10.61 -11.91
N CYS A 159 13.66 10.56 -11.68
CA CYS A 159 14.43 9.33 -11.91
C CYS A 159 13.93 8.14 -11.08
N VAL A 160 13.48 8.36 -9.85
CA VAL A 160 12.91 7.29 -9.00
C VAL A 160 11.58 6.79 -9.56
N ILE A 161 10.75 7.70 -10.10
CA ILE A 161 9.49 7.34 -10.77
C ILE A 161 9.76 6.54 -12.05
N GLU A 162 10.73 6.97 -12.85
CA GLU A 162 11.14 6.26 -14.08
C GLU A 162 11.70 4.86 -13.78
N GLU A 163 12.52 4.70 -12.74
CA GLU A 163 13.03 3.40 -12.29
C GLU A 163 11.93 2.45 -11.78
N ALA A 164 10.76 2.99 -11.46
CA ALA A 164 9.57 2.24 -11.08
C ALA A 164 8.67 1.89 -12.28
N ASP A 165 9.02 2.30 -13.51
CA ASP A 165 8.25 2.04 -14.72
C ASP A 165 6.80 2.56 -14.61
N ASN A 166 6.62 3.70 -13.93
CA ASN A 166 5.32 4.32 -13.61
C ASN A 166 4.33 3.41 -12.86
N ASP A 167 4.80 2.31 -12.27
CA ASP A 167 4.01 1.42 -11.43
C ASP A 167 4.12 1.84 -9.95
N HIS A 168 3.02 2.30 -9.37
CA HIS A 168 3.01 2.81 -7.99
C HIS A 168 3.43 1.75 -6.95
N ARG A 169 3.12 0.47 -7.18
CA ARG A 169 3.54 -0.60 -6.25
C ARG A 169 5.05 -0.81 -6.29
N LYS A 170 5.69 -0.57 -7.44
CA LYS A 170 7.16 -0.55 -7.56
C LYS A 170 7.74 0.75 -7.02
N LEU A 171 7.06 1.88 -7.21
CA LEU A 171 7.51 3.20 -6.78
C LEU A 171 7.82 3.23 -5.28
N VAL A 172 6.89 2.76 -4.45
CA VAL A 172 7.05 2.68 -3.00
C VAL A 172 8.32 1.92 -2.59
N LYS A 173 8.70 0.88 -3.36
CA LYS A 173 9.93 0.11 -3.15
C LYS A 173 11.16 0.90 -3.60
N GLN A 174 11.10 1.59 -4.74
CA GLN A 174 12.20 2.40 -5.25
C GLN A 174 12.49 3.64 -4.39
N GLU A 175 11.46 4.34 -3.94
CA GLU A 175 11.57 5.46 -3.00
C GLU A 175 12.31 5.03 -1.74
N LEU A 176 11.94 3.88 -1.19
CA LEU A 176 12.58 3.36 0.01
C LEU A 176 14.05 2.97 -0.22
N ILE A 177 14.38 2.39 -1.38
CA ILE A 177 15.76 2.00 -1.74
C ILE A 177 16.66 3.23 -1.96
N THR A 178 16.12 4.26 -2.60
CA THR A 178 16.89 5.42 -3.10
C THR A 178 16.88 6.60 -2.13
N LEU A 179 15.75 6.83 -1.46
CA LEU A 179 15.48 7.99 -0.60
C LEU A 179 15.36 7.65 0.89
N GLU A 180 15.18 6.37 1.24
CA GLU A 180 14.91 5.92 2.62
C GLU A 180 13.66 6.59 3.25
N ALA A 181 12.73 6.98 2.38
CA ALA A 181 11.41 7.52 2.67
C ALA A 181 10.44 7.07 1.57
N GLN A 182 9.14 7.16 1.83
CA GLN A 182 8.09 6.76 0.89
C GLN A 182 7.05 7.88 0.82
N HIS A 183 6.44 8.10 -0.34
CA HIS A 183 5.43 9.14 -0.48
C HIS A 183 4.23 9.00 0.48
N PRO A 184 3.76 7.79 0.88
CA PRO A 184 2.65 7.70 1.84
C PRO A 184 3.01 8.30 3.21
N ASP A 185 4.25 8.09 3.67
CA ASP A 185 4.72 8.64 4.95
C ASP A 185 4.89 10.17 4.85
N ILE A 186 5.43 10.68 3.74
CA ILE A 186 5.56 12.12 3.50
C ILE A 186 4.20 12.79 3.39
N GLY A 187 3.26 12.19 2.67
CA GLY A 187 1.89 12.69 2.52
C GLY A 187 1.16 12.75 3.87
N ALA A 188 1.31 11.71 4.70
CA ALA A 188 0.73 11.70 6.04
C ALA A 188 1.32 12.78 6.95
N LEU A 189 2.63 13.03 6.86
CA LEU A 189 3.29 14.12 7.61
C LEU A 189 2.77 15.49 7.18
N LEU A 190 2.52 15.67 5.88
CA LEU A 190 1.94 16.90 5.35
C LEU A 190 0.49 17.09 5.84
N ALA A 191 -0.32 16.03 5.80
CA ALA A 191 -1.69 16.02 6.33
C ALA A 191 -1.72 16.35 7.84
N GLN A 192 -0.80 15.80 8.64
CA GLN A 192 -0.67 16.11 10.07
C GLN A 192 -0.29 17.58 10.30
N ARG A 193 0.63 18.13 9.49
CA ARG A 193 1.01 19.55 9.58
C ARG A 193 -0.17 20.47 9.28
N TRP A 194 -1.03 20.07 8.37
CA TRP A 194 -2.29 20.73 8.07
C TRP A 194 -3.39 20.50 9.11
N ARG A 195 -3.12 19.68 10.14
CA ARG A 195 -4.08 19.29 11.17
C ARG A 195 -5.33 18.64 10.58
N LEU A 196 -5.14 17.89 9.49
CA LEU A 196 -6.21 17.04 8.97
C LEU A 196 -6.52 15.93 9.99
N PRO A 197 -7.81 15.58 10.14
CA PRO A 197 -8.22 14.54 11.06
C PRO A 197 -7.71 13.15 10.61
N ASP A 198 -7.65 12.20 11.54
CA ASP A 198 -7.04 10.88 11.28
C ASP A 198 -7.82 10.08 10.23
N GLU A 199 -9.11 10.34 10.06
CA GLU A 199 -9.96 9.79 9.00
C GLU A 199 -9.45 10.14 7.59
N LEU A 200 -8.62 11.18 7.44
CA LEU A 200 -7.94 11.54 6.19
C LEU A 200 -6.45 11.20 6.23
N THR A 201 -5.79 11.45 7.35
CA THR A 201 -4.34 11.23 7.50
C THR A 201 -3.95 9.76 7.41
N VAL A 202 -4.72 8.86 8.03
CA VAL A 202 -4.40 7.43 8.10
C VAL A 202 -4.54 6.76 6.73
N PRO A 203 -5.61 6.97 5.94
CA PRO A 203 -5.67 6.48 4.56
C PRO A 203 -4.50 6.93 3.69
N ILE A 204 -4.08 8.20 3.78
CA ILE A 204 -2.90 8.70 3.05
C ILE A 204 -1.64 7.91 3.44
N LYS A 205 -1.48 7.53 4.72
CA LYS A 205 -0.32 6.75 5.17
C LYS A 205 -0.31 5.29 4.72
N TYR A 206 -1.49 4.67 4.62
CA TYR A 206 -1.64 3.22 4.49
C TYR A 206 -2.26 2.76 3.17
N HIS A 207 -2.54 3.64 2.21
CA HIS A 207 -3.16 3.26 0.93
C HIS A 207 -2.35 2.21 0.14
N GLU A 208 -1.02 2.21 0.26
CA GLU A 208 -0.12 1.20 -0.34
C GLU A 208 0.08 -0.06 0.53
N ARG A 209 -0.43 -0.06 1.77
CA ARG A 209 -0.33 -1.16 2.74
C ARG A 209 -1.61 -1.28 3.58
N PRO A 210 -2.76 -1.53 2.95
CA PRO A 210 -4.07 -1.42 3.60
C PRO A 210 -4.27 -2.38 4.78
N THR A 211 -3.63 -3.55 4.75
CA THR A 211 -3.68 -4.56 5.82
C THR A 211 -2.88 -4.17 7.07
N ALA A 212 -1.99 -3.18 6.97
CA ALA A 212 -1.18 -2.67 8.09
C ALA A 212 -1.80 -1.45 8.79
N ALA A 213 -2.95 -0.96 8.31
CA ALA A 213 -3.63 0.17 8.92
C ALA A 213 -4.10 -0.14 10.37
N PRO A 214 -4.39 0.85 11.22
CA PRO A 214 -5.07 0.65 12.49
C PRO A 214 -6.54 0.25 12.29
N ASN A 215 -7.07 -0.66 13.12
CA ASN A 215 -8.43 -1.22 12.99
C ASN A 215 -9.52 -0.15 12.91
N GLU A 216 -9.37 0.93 13.68
CA GLU A 216 -10.29 2.06 13.74
C GLU A 216 -10.50 2.72 12.36
N HIS A 217 -9.52 2.64 11.46
CA HIS A 217 -9.56 3.27 10.14
C HIS A 217 -9.55 2.28 8.98
N HIS A 218 -9.55 0.97 9.24
CA HIS A 218 -9.48 -0.07 8.19
C HIS A 218 -10.52 0.13 7.09
N ARG A 219 -11.74 0.55 7.44
CA ARG A 219 -12.84 0.72 6.48
C ARG A 219 -12.47 1.75 5.40
N ILE A 220 -11.97 2.93 5.80
CA ILE A 220 -11.59 3.98 4.85
C ILE A 220 -10.36 3.56 4.04
N VAL A 221 -9.32 3.01 4.70
CA VAL A 221 -8.09 2.58 4.01
C VAL A 221 -8.38 1.48 2.98
N ARG A 222 -9.21 0.50 3.33
CA ARG A 222 -9.61 -0.59 2.43
C ARG A 222 -10.45 -0.09 1.26
N ALA A 223 -11.36 0.86 1.48
CA ALA A 223 -12.11 1.47 0.39
C ALA A 223 -11.20 2.19 -0.61
N VAL A 224 -10.21 2.96 -0.12
CA VAL A 224 -9.19 3.61 -0.95
C VAL A 224 -8.35 2.58 -1.72
N ALA A 225 -7.91 1.50 -1.07
CA ALA A 225 -7.15 0.45 -1.73
C ALA A 225 -7.96 -0.31 -2.80
N ILE A 226 -9.26 -0.53 -2.59
CA ILE A 226 -10.15 -1.05 -3.64
C ILE A 226 -10.25 -0.04 -4.79
N GLY A 227 -10.31 1.25 -4.48
CA GLY A 227 -10.28 2.32 -5.47
C GLY A 227 -9.04 2.27 -6.35
N ASN A 228 -7.86 1.96 -5.79
CA ASN A 228 -6.64 1.76 -6.56
C ASN A 228 -6.76 0.58 -7.55
N TYR A 229 -7.37 -0.54 -7.15
CA TYR A 229 -7.61 -1.65 -8.08
C TYR A 229 -8.61 -1.30 -9.18
N ALA A 230 -9.63 -0.49 -8.88
CA ALA A 230 -10.57 -0.01 -9.88
C ALA A 230 -9.90 0.95 -10.88
N HIS A 231 -9.03 1.85 -10.39
CA HIS A 231 -8.17 2.67 -11.22
C HIS A 231 -7.32 1.80 -12.15
N ASP A 232 -6.53 0.87 -11.59
CA ASP A 232 -5.62 0.00 -12.36
C ASP A 232 -6.41 -0.78 -13.44
N ALA A 233 -7.62 -1.25 -13.12
CA ALA A 233 -8.49 -1.94 -14.07
C ALA A 233 -8.92 -1.09 -15.27
N VAL A 234 -9.09 0.22 -15.12
CA VAL A 234 -9.50 1.11 -16.23
C VAL A 234 -8.32 1.71 -16.98
N THR A 235 -7.11 1.66 -16.42
CA THR A 235 -5.91 2.29 -17.00
C THR A 235 -4.88 1.31 -17.55
N ASP A 236 -4.69 0.15 -16.93
CA ASP A 236 -3.57 -0.75 -17.25
C ASP A 236 -3.79 -1.50 -18.56
N ASP A 237 -2.74 -1.80 -19.32
CA ASP A 237 -2.85 -2.57 -20.57
C ASP A 237 -3.53 -3.93 -20.38
N GLU A 238 -3.30 -4.59 -19.23
CA GLU A 238 -3.92 -5.85 -18.84
C GLU A 238 -4.84 -5.67 -17.63
N PRO A 239 -6.16 -5.46 -17.81
CA PRO A 239 -7.06 -5.08 -16.72
C PRO A 239 -7.47 -6.26 -15.81
N ALA A 240 -7.31 -7.50 -16.29
CA ALA A 240 -7.89 -8.66 -15.64
C ALA A 240 -7.35 -8.96 -14.23
N PRO A 241 -6.02 -8.84 -13.95
CA PRO A 241 -5.50 -8.98 -12.59
C PRO A 241 -6.05 -7.94 -11.61
N ALA A 242 -6.20 -6.69 -12.07
CA ALA A 242 -6.75 -5.60 -11.26
C ALA A 242 -8.25 -5.80 -10.98
N LEU A 243 -9.03 -6.18 -11.99
CA LEU A 243 -10.45 -6.53 -11.84
C LEU A 243 -10.66 -7.68 -10.86
N LYS A 244 -9.87 -8.76 -10.95
CA LYS A 244 -9.94 -9.86 -9.99
C LYS A 244 -9.72 -9.37 -8.56
N LYS A 245 -8.66 -8.60 -8.33
CA LYS A 245 -8.37 -8.01 -7.00
C LYS A 245 -9.51 -7.10 -6.52
N TYR A 246 -10.09 -6.30 -7.42
CA TYR A 246 -11.24 -5.45 -7.10
C TYR A 246 -12.42 -6.28 -6.57
N TYR A 247 -12.82 -7.35 -7.28
CA TYR A 247 -13.93 -8.21 -6.85
C TYR A 247 -13.61 -8.97 -5.57
N ASP A 248 -12.43 -9.61 -5.52
CA ASP A 248 -11.98 -10.39 -4.37
C ASP A 248 -11.99 -9.52 -3.10
N ARG A 249 -11.48 -8.28 -3.17
CA ARG A 249 -11.46 -7.36 -2.01
C ARG A 249 -12.82 -6.76 -1.69
N CYS A 250 -13.67 -6.48 -2.68
CA CYS A 250 -15.06 -6.06 -2.44
C CYS A 250 -15.81 -7.11 -1.59
N GLU A 251 -15.67 -8.39 -1.93
CA GLU A 251 -16.28 -9.48 -1.17
C GLU A 251 -15.59 -9.68 0.18
N GLN A 252 -14.26 -9.78 0.22
CA GLN A 252 -13.51 -10.08 1.44
C GLN A 252 -13.64 -8.98 2.50
N TRP A 253 -13.47 -7.71 2.12
CA TRP A 253 -13.39 -6.62 3.09
C TRP A 253 -14.74 -6.03 3.46
N PHE A 254 -15.73 -6.11 2.56
CA PHE A 254 -17.03 -5.46 2.75
C PHE A 254 -18.24 -6.38 2.54
N GLY A 255 -18.02 -7.66 2.19
CA GLY A 255 -19.10 -8.60 1.92
C GLY A 255 -19.94 -8.23 0.69
N LEU A 256 -19.41 -7.40 -0.22
CA LEU A 256 -20.12 -6.99 -1.41
C LEU A 256 -20.12 -8.14 -2.41
N LYS A 257 -21.33 -8.61 -2.75
CA LYS A 257 -21.49 -9.60 -3.81
C LYS A 257 -21.10 -8.99 -5.15
N LYS A 258 -20.74 -9.85 -6.11
CA LYS A 258 -20.38 -9.42 -7.48
C LYS A 258 -21.36 -8.39 -8.07
N THR A 259 -22.67 -8.60 -7.97
CA THR A 259 -23.66 -7.65 -8.49
C THR A 259 -23.56 -6.26 -7.85
N GLN A 260 -23.26 -6.18 -6.55
CA GLN A 260 -23.09 -4.90 -5.84
C GLN A 260 -21.75 -4.24 -6.22
N ALA A 261 -20.72 -5.04 -6.44
CA ALA A 261 -19.42 -4.58 -6.93
C ALA A 261 -19.53 -4.07 -8.38
N ASP A 262 -20.27 -4.76 -9.25
CA ASP A 262 -20.56 -4.31 -10.62
C ASP A 262 -21.27 -2.96 -10.61
N GLU A 263 -22.34 -2.82 -9.82
CA GLU A 263 -23.07 -1.55 -9.66
C GLU A 263 -22.18 -0.41 -9.13
N ALA A 264 -21.23 -0.72 -8.22
CA ALA A 264 -20.27 0.26 -7.72
C ALA A 264 -19.23 0.64 -8.79
N PHE A 265 -18.77 -0.32 -9.58
CA PHE A 265 -17.81 -0.11 -10.67
C PHE A 265 -18.42 0.72 -11.80
N THR A 266 -19.68 0.47 -12.18
CA THR A 266 -20.40 1.29 -13.15
C THR A 266 -20.56 2.73 -12.65
N ARG A 267 -21.02 2.91 -11.40
CA ARG A 267 -21.17 4.25 -10.80
C ARG A 267 -19.86 5.03 -10.73
N PHE A 268 -18.78 4.36 -10.38
CA PHE A 268 -17.43 4.92 -10.36
C PHE A 268 -17.10 5.59 -11.69
N ALA A 269 -17.25 4.85 -12.78
CA ALA A 269 -16.80 5.32 -14.07
C ALA A 269 -17.74 6.31 -14.76
N GLU A 270 -19.05 6.24 -14.48
CA GLU A 270 -19.98 7.32 -14.83
C GLU A 270 -19.58 8.63 -14.12
N SER A 271 -19.15 8.53 -12.86
CA SER A 271 -18.79 9.68 -12.04
C SER A 271 -17.45 10.31 -12.43
N THR A 272 -16.48 9.54 -12.92
CA THR A 272 -15.14 10.07 -13.21
C THR A 272 -15.14 11.11 -14.32
N GLU A 273 -15.89 10.92 -15.41
CA GLU A 273 -15.97 11.90 -16.49
C GLU A 273 -16.57 13.22 -16.00
N GLU A 274 -17.67 13.15 -15.25
CA GLU A 274 -18.32 14.33 -14.68
C GLU A 274 -17.41 15.03 -13.65
N LEU A 275 -16.71 14.27 -12.81
CA LEU A 275 -15.83 14.82 -11.77
C LEU A 275 -14.57 15.50 -12.34
N SER A 276 -13.98 15.00 -13.42
CA SER A 276 -12.83 15.64 -14.06
C SER A 276 -13.18 17.07 -14.49
N ASP A 277 -14.34 17.26 -15.11
CA ASP A 277 -14.86 18.57 -15.50
C ASP A 277 -15.17 19.48 -14.28
N LEU A 278 -15.72 18.90 -13.20
CA LEU A 278 -16.06 19.65 -11.98
C LEU A 278 -14.83 20.13 -11.21
N PHE A 279 -13.79 19.31 -11.18
CA PHE A 279 -12.52 19.63 -10.55
C PHE A 279 -11.58 20.42 -11.49
N ASN A 280 -11.92 20.52 -12.78
CA ASN A 280 -11.08 21.13 -13.83
C ASN A 280 -9.73 20.43 -13.98
N LEU A 281 -9.72 19.10 -13.87
CA LEU A 281 -8.53 18.27 -13.94
C LEU A 281 -8.44 17.57 -15.29
N ASP A 282 -7.28 17.64 -15.93
CA ASP A 282 -6.99 16.75 -17.07
C ASP A 282 -6.57 15.38 -16.54
N THR A 283 -7.46 14.41 -16.68
CA THR A 283 -7.20 13.01 -16.33
C THR A 283 -6.91 12.15 -17.55
N GLY A 284 -6.83 12.68 -18.77
CA GLY A 284 -6.72 11.91 -20.01
C GLY A 284 -7.81 10.84 -20.20
N THR A 285 -7.51 9.77 -20.94
CA THR A 285 -8.48 8.74 -21.34
C THR A 285 -8.42 7.48 -20.49
N CYS A 286 -9.55 6.80 -20.34
CA CYS A 286 -9.66 5.48 -19.71
C CYS A 286 -10.53 4.53 -20.52
N ARG A 287 -10.49 3.23 -20.20
CA ARG A 287 -11.39 2.25 -20.82
C ARG A 287 -12.81 2.40 -20.33
N ARG A 288 -13.76 1.99 -21.19
CA ARG A 288 -15.18 2.01 -20.84
C ARG A 288 -15.52 0.86 -19.89
N PRO A 289 -16.37 1.09 -18.88
CA PRO A 289 -16.74 0.08 -17.89
C PRO A 289 -17.43 -1.13 -18.51
N ASP A 290 -18.32 -0.89 -19.49
CA ASP A 290 -19.09 -1.95 -20.13
C ASP A 290 -18.17 -3.00 -20.76
N GLU A 291 -17.09 -2.55 -21.42
CA GLU A 291 -16.08 -3.42 -22.02
C GLU A 291 -15.35 -4.24 -20.94
N LEU A 292 -15.03 -3.62 -19.80
CA LEU A 292 -14.33 -4.27 -18.68
C LEU A 292 -15.20 -5.28 -17.93
N LEU A 293 -16.49 -5.00 -17.76
CA LEU A 293 -17.43 -5.91 -17.12
C LEU A 293 -17.69 -7.15 -18.00
N GLU A 294 -17.83 -6.97 -19.32
CA GLU A 294 -17.90 -8.09 -20.27
C GLU A 294 -16.61 -8.94 -20.27
N MET A 295 -15.45 -8.27 -20.17
CA MET A 295 -14.16 -8.94 -19.99
C MET A 295 -14.08 -9.69 -18.67
N ALA A 296 -14.59 -9.14 -17.56
CA ALA A 296 -14.61 -9.80 -16.26
C ALA A 296 -15.44 -11.08 -16.34
N ASP A 297 -16.62 -11.05 -16.95
CA ASP A 297 -17.47 -12.23 -17.14
C ASP A 297 -16.80 -13.33 -17.98
N SER A 298 -16.07 -12.94 -19.02
CA SER A 298 -15.40 -13.86 -19.93
C SER A 298 -14.05 -14.39 -19.40
N ASN A 299 -13.32 -13.58 -18.63
CA ASN A 299 -11.96 -13.88 -18.16
C ASN A 299 -11.90 -14.37 -16.71
N LEU A 300 -12.86 -14.05 -15.82
CA LEU A 300 -12.89 -14.63 -14.47
C LEU A 300 -13.01 -16.17 -14.53
N ILE A 301 -13.70 -16.70 -15.54
CA ILE A 301 -13.80 -18.16 -15.78
C ILE A 301 -12.44 -18.74 -16.20
N LYS A 302 -11.67 -18.02 -17.03
CA LYS A 302 -10.36 -18.50 -17.52
C LYS A 302 -9.24 -18.30 -16.50
N LEU A 303 -9.22 -17.17 -15.79
CA LEU A 303 -8.22 -16.87 -14.76
C LEU A 303 -8.44 -17.69 -13.47
N ALA A 304 -9.68 -18.09 -13.16
CA ALA A 304 -9.94 -19.09 -12.12
C ALA A 304 -9.40 -20.49 -12.50
N GLU A 305 -9.25 -20.78 -13.80
CA GLU A 305 -8.70 -22.03 -14.31
C GLU A 305 -7.17 -21.96 -14.56
N GLU A 306 -6.62 -20.76 -14.81
CA GLU A 306 -5.22 -20.49 -15.14
C GLU A 306 -4.42 -19.81 -14.01
N GLU A 307 -4.94 -19.72 -12.79
CA GLU A 307 -4.13 -19.25 -11.66
C GLU A 307 -2.83 -20.08 -11.59
N PRO A 308 -1.64 -19.45 -11.60
CA PRO A 308 -0.46 -20.17 -11.15
C PRO A 308 -0.81 -20.60 -9.73
N ARG A 309 -0.93 -21.92 -9.49
CA ARG A 309 -1.43 -22.50 -8.23
C ARG A 309 -0.84 -21.82 -6.99
N GLN A 310 0.36 -21.25 -7.10
CA GLN A 310 1.08 -20.46 -6.10
C GLN A 310 0.31 -19.23 -5.56
N SER A 311 -0.43 -18.47 -6.37
CA SER A 311 -1.18 -17.27 -5.90
C SER A 311 -2.36 -17.64 -5.00
N ALA A 312 -3.11 -18.68 -5.39
CA ALA A 312 -4.26 -19.20 -4.62
C ALA A 312 -3.93 -19.50 -3.15
N CYS A 313 -2.71 -19.99 -2.90
CA CYS A 313 -2.27 -20.37 -1.56
C CYS A 313 -1.98 -19.15 -0.68
N VAL A 314 -1.54 -18.04 -1.25
CA VAL A 314 -1.26 -16.79 -0.53
C VAL A 314 -2.57 -16.06 -0.27
N ASP A 315 -3.48 -16.02 -1.25
CA ASP A 315 -4.79 -15.38 -1.13
C ASP A 315 -5.68 -16.08 -0.07
N GLN A 316 -5.67 -17.42 -0.01
CA GLN A 316 -6.34 -18.19 1.05
C GLN A 316 -5.72 -17.96 2.44
N LEU A 317 -4.42 -17.68 2.50
CA LEU A 317 -3.72 -17.44 3.75
C LEU A 317 -4.00 -16.03 4.30
N GLU A 318 -4.06 -15.02 3.45
CA GLU A 318 -4.46 -13.67 3.84
C GLU A 318 -5.82 -13.70 4.55
N HIS A 319 -6.78 -14.47 4.03
CA HIS A 319 -8.09 -14.67 4.66
C HIS A 319 -7.99 -15.29 6.07
N LEU A 320 -7.06 -16.23 6.31
CA LEU A 320 -6.85 -16.84 7.63
C LEU A 320 -6.12 -15.93 8.62
N LEU A 321 -5.42 -14.92 8.10
CA LEU A 321 -4.60 -13.99 8.86
C LEU A 321 -5.30 -12.65 9.14
N GLU A 322 -6.50 -12.45 8.58
CA GLU A 322 -7.37 -11.31 8.87
C GLU A 322 -7.92 -11.36 10.30
N GLY A 323 -7.27 -10.59 11.18
CA GLY A 323 -7.61 -10.41 12.60
C GLY A 323 -6.58 -9.50 13.30
N GLU A 324 -6.93 -8.94 14.47
CA GLU A 324 -6.09 -7.95 15.17
C GLU A 324 -4.68 -8.48 15.54
N ASP A 325 -3.68 -7.61 15.39
CA ASP A 325 -2.27 -7.77 15.78
C ASP A 325 -1.48 -8.90 15.08
N ASN A 326 -1.66 -9.11 13.77
CA ASN A 326 -0.86 -10.08 13.02
C ASN A 326 0.25 -9.45 12.14
N THR A 327 0.37 -8.13 12.10
CA THR A 327 1.37 -7.41 11.29
C THR A 327 2.42 -6.73 12.17
N ASP A 328 3.61 -6.53 11.62
CA ASP A 328 4.69 -5.78 12.24
C ASP A 328 4.63 -4.31 11.81
N PRO A 329 4.64 -3.34 12.74
CA PRO A 329 4.44 -1.93 12.42
C PRO A 329 5.62 -1.30 11.67
N LEU A 330 6.81 -1.90 11.72
CA LEU A 330 7.99 -1.36 11.03
C LEU A 330 8.00 -1.77 9.56
N THR A 331 7.70 -3.05 9.27
CA THR A 331 7.87 -3.62 7.93
C THR A 331 6.55 -3.86 7.19
N GLY A 332 5.41 -3.83 7.88
CA GLY A 332 4.11 -4.21 7.32
C GLY A 332 3.96 -5.70 7.03
N LEU A 333 4.99 -6.51 7.30
CA LEU A 333 4.95 -7.96 7.16
C LEU A 333 4.15 -8.61 8.28
N LEU A 334 3.87 -9.91 8.17
CA LEU A 334 3.33 -10.67 9.29
C LEU A 334 4.30 -10.68 10.47
N ASN A 335 3.79 -10.47 11.69
CA ASN A 335 4.58 -10.56 12.91
C ASN A 335 4.73 -12.02 13.37
N ALA A 336 5.31 -12.27 14.55
CA ALA A 336 5.50 -13.63 15.07
C ALA A 336 4.19 -14.44 15.19
N LYS A 337 3.09 -13.80 15.59
CA LYS A 337 1.76 -14.43 15.68
C LYS A 337 1.21 -14.72 14.27
N GLY A 338 1.35 -13.77 13.36
CA GLY A 338 0.98 -13.97 11.95
C GLY A 338 1.77 -15.11 11.29
N PHE A 339 3.06 -15.25 11.62
CA PHE A 339 3.91 -16.35 11.16
C PHE A 339 3.41 -17.72 11.64
N GLU A 340 3.04 -17.87 12.91
CA GLU A 340 2.56 -19.15 13.44
C GLU A 340 1.26 -19.57 12.75
N SER A 341 0.31 -18.66 12.60
CA SER A 341 -0.94 -18.89 11.88
C SER A 341 -0.68 -19.23 10.41
N ALA A 342 0.22 -18.48 9.75
CA ALA A 342 0.61 -18.68 8.36
C ALA A 342 1.21 -20.06 8.13
N LEU A 343 2.14 -20.46 8.99
CA LEU A 343 2.82 -21.74 8.89
C LEU A 343 1.86 -22.90 9.14
N THR A 344 0.97 -22.78 10.13
CA THR A 344 -0.04 -23.80 10.46
C THR A 344 -0.96 -24.08 9.27
N GLY A 345 -1.49 -23.02 8.67
CA GLY A 345 -2.34 -23.11 7.48
C GLY A 345 -1.62 -23.77 6.30
N MET A 346 -0.45 -23.23 5.93
CA MET A 346 0.33 -23.74 4.79
C MET A 346 0.83 -25.17 5.00
N PHE A 347 1.23 -25.54 6.22
CA PHE A 347 1.69 -26.89 6.51
C PHE A 347 0.58 -27.92 6.31
N SER A 348 -0.63 -27.59 6.76
CA SER A 348 -1.80 -28.46 6.61
C SER A 348 -2.19 -28.60 5.13
N MET A 349 -2.28 -27.49 4.40
CA MET A 349 -2.59 -27.46 2.97
C MET A 349 -1.59 -28.24 2.12
N MET A 350 -0.29 -28.03 2.32
CA MET A 350 0.75 -28.72 1.54
C MET A 350 0.80 -30.21 1.84
N ARG A 351 0.54 -30.61 3.10
CA ARG A 351 0.48 -32.01 3.50
C ARG A 351 -0.70 -32.73 2.85
N GLU A 352 -1.86 -32.09 2.79
CA GLU A 352 -3.05 -32.62 2.12
C GLU A 352 -2.85 -32.74 0.59
N ALA A 353 -2.19 -31.75 -0.01
CA ALA A 353 -1.86 -31.76 -1.44
C ALA A 353 -0.72 -32.74 -1.80
N GLY A 354 0.03 -33.24 -0.82
CA GLY A 354 1.23 -34.07 -1.05
C GLY A 354 2.40 -33.29 -1.66
N GLU A 355 2.45 -31.99 -1.45
CA GLU A 355 3.44 -31.07 -2.02
C GLU A 355 4.49 -30.63 -0.97
N PRO A 356 5.72 -30.24 -1.38
CA PRO A 356 6.74 -29.81 -0.44
C PRO A 356 6.45 -28.42 0.13
N LEU A 357 6.83 -28.21 1.38
CA LEU A 357 6.80 -26.90 2.05
C LEU A 357 8.20 -26.59 2.57
N SER A 358 8.74 -25.44 2.20
CA SER A 358 10.04 -24.98 2.67
C SER A 358 9.90 -23.79 3.60
N LEU A 359 10.79 -23.72 4.60
CA LEU A 359 10.93 -22.62 5.53
C LEU A 359 12.37 -22.12 5.49
N ALA A 360 12.57 -20.85 5.17
CA ALA A 360 13.84 -20.17 5.31
C ALA A 360 13.80 -19.21 6.50
N GLN A 361 14.71 -19.41 7.45
CA GLN A 361 14.97 -18.47 8.53
C GLN A 361 16.17 -17.60 8.14
N VAL A 362 15.97 -16.29 8.09
CA VAL A 362 16.97 -15.29 7.72
C VAL A 362 17.29 -14.45 8.94
N VAL A 363 18.55 -14.43 9.35
CA VAL A 363 19.06 -13.57 10.41
C VAL A 363 19.88 -12.46 9.79
N VAL A 364 19.50 -11.23 10.10
CA VAL A 364 20.22 -10.01 9.72
C VAL A 364 21.21 -9.68 10.83
N ASP A 365 22.46 -10.10 10.66
CA ASP A 365 23.55 -9.77 11.58
C ASP A 365 24.02 -8.32 11.34
N GLY A 366 24.57 -7.67 12.38
CA GLY A 366 25.17 -6.34 12.30
C GLY A 366 24.24 -5.16 12.61
N LEU A 367 22.92 -5.38 12.77
CA LEU A 367 21.95 -4.31 13.09
C LEU A 367 22.29 -3.56 14.37
N LYS A 368 22.69 -4.26 15.43
CA LYS A 368 23.06 -3.64 16.70
C LYS A 368 24.26 -2.70 16.56
N GLU A 369 25.26 -3.08 15.76
CA GLU A 369 26.43 -2.25 15.51
C GLU A 369 26.07 -0.98 14.73
N ILE A 370 25.10 -1.08 13.81
CA ILE A 370 24.54 0.08 13.11
C ILE A 370 23.77 0.95 14.08
N GLN A 371 22.93 0.36 14.93
CA GLN A 371 22.17 1.10 15.93
C GLN A 371 23.09 1.88 16.87
N GLU A 372 24.21 1.29 17.30
CA GLU A 372 25.18 1.93 18.18
C GLU A 372 25.96 3.06 17.49
N LYS A 373 26.23 2.96 16.18
CA LYS A 373 27.03 3.95 15.44
C LYS A 373 26.22 5.05 14.76
N ALA A 374 25.08 4.69 14.18
CA ALA A 374 24.26 5.51 13.31
C ALA A 374 22.80 5.64 13.80
N GLY A 375 22.47 5.08 14.98
CA GLY A 375 21.18 5.22 15.62
C GLY A 375 20.13 4.21 15.17
N VAL A 376 18.99 4.21 15.88
CA VAL A 376 17.87 3.26 15.68
C VAL A 376 17.32 3.31 14.26
N LEU A 377 17.17 4.51 13.70
CA LEU A 377 16.59 4.70 12.36
C LEU A 377 17.45 4.10 11.25
N ALA A 378 18.78 4.17 11.35
CA ALA A 378 19.69 3.56 10.38
C ALA A 378 19.65 2.02 10.45
N SER A 379 19.51 1.48 11.67
CA SER A 379 19.30 0.04 11.87
C SER A 379 17.97 -0.42 11.28
N ASP A 380 16.90 0.35 11.50
CA ASP A 380 15.58 0.06 10.94
C ASP A 380 15.58 0.12 9.40
N ALA A 381 16.21 1.14 8.80
CA ALA A 381 16.36 1.26 7.35
C ALA A 381 17.12 0.07 6.74
N ALA A 382 18.22 -0.34 7.38
CA ALA A 382 18.98 -1.53 6.98
C ALA A 382 18.13 -2.81 7.01
N PHE A 383 17.30 -2.97 8.06
CA PHE A 383 16.41 -4.11 8.19
C PHE A 383 15.30 -4.11 7.13
N ILE A 384 14.64 -2.98 6.93
CA ILE A 384 13.59 -2.79 5.92
C ILE A 384 14.15 -3.06 4.51
N ARG A 385 15.38 -2.64 4.22
CA ARG A 385 16.03 -2.94 2.94
C ARG A 385 16.22 -4.44 2.73
N ALA A 386 16.64 -5.18 3.76
CA ALA A 386 16.73 -6.64 3.68
C ALA A 386 15.37 -7.28 3.40
N VAL A 387 14.29 -6.75 4.02
CA VAL A 387 12.91 -7.17 3.74
C VAL A 387 12.53 -6.92 2.27
N ALA A 388 12.76 -5.72 1.74
CA ALA A 388 12.42 -5.40 0.35
C ALA A 388 13.11 -6.34 -0.67
N PHE A 389 14.37 -6.70 -0.42
CA PHE A 389 15.09 -7.66 -1.26
C PHE A 389 14.53 -9.09 -1.12
N LEU A 390 14.12 -9.51 0.08
CA LEU A 390 13.45 -10.80 0.26
C LEU A 390 12.12 -10.84 -0.49
N GLN A 391 11.31 -9.77 -0.39
CA GLN A 391 10.05 -9.63 -1.11
C GLN A 391 10.25 -9.80 -2.62
N LYS A 392 11.23 -9.10 -3.19
CA LYS A 392 11.57 -9.19 -4.62
C LYS A 392 11.86 -10.62 -5.10
N HIS A 393 12.48 -11.47 -4.28
CA HIS A 393 12.91 -12.82 -4.69
C HIS A 393 11.91 -13.91 -4.30
N PHE A 394 11.20 -13.75 -3.18
CA PHE A 394 10.34 -14.78 -2.63
C PHE A 394 8.86 -14.57 -2.92
N GLU A 395 8.35 -13.33 -3.06
CA GLU A 395 6.94 -13.10 -3.45
C GLU A 395 6.58 -13.74 -4.81
N PRO A 396 7.42 -13.67 -5.87
CA PRO A 396 7.09 -14.28 -7.17
C PRO A 396 6.91 -15.80 -7.16
N VAL A 397 7.47 -16.48 -6.15
CA VAL A 397 7.33 -17.94 -5.97
C VAL A 397 6.26 -18.30 -4.93
N GLY A 398 5.44 -17.33 -4.50
CA GLY A 398 4.40 -17.51 -3.48
C GLY A 398 4.93 -17.52 -2.04
N GLY A 399 6.12 -16.97 -1.82
CA GLY A 399 6.76 -16.92 -0.50
C GLY A 399 6.08 -15.91 0.42
N VAL A 400 5.68 -16.35 1.61
CA VAL A 400 5.10 -15.52 2.67
C VAL A 400 6.19 -15.10 3.63
N ILE A 401 6.42 -13.79 3.74
CA ILE A 401 7.54 -13.21 4.49
C ILE A 401 7.00 -12.63 5.80
N CYS A 402 7.63 -13.01 6.90
CA CYS A 402 7.21 -12.66 8.25
C CYS A 402 8.39 -12.10 9.04
N ARG A 403 8.16 -11.05 9.83
CA ARG A 403 9.11 -10.59 10.84
C ARG A 403 8.79 -11.28 12.17
N VAL A 404 9.66 -12.19 12.59
CA VAL A 404 9.49 -12.96 13.84
C VAL A 404 10.36 -12.44 14.99
N GLY A 405 11.23 -11.47 14.73
CA GLY A 405 12.05 -10.81 15.75
C GLY A 405 12.75 -9.55 15.24
N SER A 406 13.52 -8.91 16.13
CA SER A 406 14.22 -7.65 15.83
C SER A 406 15.26 -7.77 14.71
N SER A 407 15.81 -8.96 14.50
CA SER A 407 16.81 -9.26 13.47
C SER A 407 16.48 -10.55 12.69
N ILE A 408 15.26 -11.06 12.82
CA ILE A 408 14.89 -12.38 12.31
C ILE A 408 13.67 -12.26 11.40
N ILE A 409 13.83 -12.76 10.18
CA ILE A 409 12.81 -12.81 9.14
C ILE A 409 12.59 -14.29 8.80
N SER A 410 11.35 -14.72 8.76
CA SER A 410 10.95 -16.07 8.34
C SER A 410 10.26 -15.99 6.99
N VAL A 411 10.63 -16.88 6.07
CA VAL A 411 10.03 -16.97 4.74
C VAL A 411 9.46 -18.37 4.57
N ILE A 412 8.15 -18.47 4.43
CA ILE A 412 7.42 -19.72 4.18
C ILE A 412 7.23 -19.83 2.67
N VAL A 413 7.77 -20.87 2.04
CA VAL A 413 7.72 -21.04 0.59
C VAL A 413 6.93 -22.32 0.25
N PRO A 414 5.66 -22.20 -0.16
CA PRO A 414 4.85 -23.35 -0.54
C PRO A 414 5.36 -23.94 -1.86
N ARG A 415 5.19 -25.26 -2.01
CA ARG A 415 5.55 -26.03 -3.23
C ARG A 415 7.00 -25.91 -3.68
N ALA A 416 7.91 -25.53 -2.79
CA ALA A 416 9.33 -25.43 -3.09
C ALA A 416 10.11 -26.48 -2.31
N THR A 417 11.09 -27.10 -2.97
CA THR A 417 12.08 -27.97 -2.33
C THR A 417 13.17 -27.14 -1.67
N GLY A 418 13.91 -27.76 -0.74
CA GLY A 418 15.03 -27.09 -0.07
C GLY A 418 16.11 -26.62 -1.04
N GLU A 419 16.40 -27.39 -2.09
CA GLU A 419 17.36 -27.01 -3.13
C GLU A 419 16.93 -25.75 -3.88
N HIS A 420 15.64 -25.64 -4.23
CA HIS A 420 15.12 -24.45 -4.90
C HIS A 420 15.21 -23.21 -4.00
N VAL A 421 14.82 -23.34 -2.72
CA VAL A 421 14.90 -22.23 -1.76
C VAL A 421 16.34 -21.82 -1.46
N VAL A 422 17.28 -22.76 -1.41
CA VAL A 422 18.72 -22.46 -1.29
C VAL A 422 19.20 -21.67 -2.50
N GLY A 423 18.85 -22.08 -3.72
CA GLY A 423 19.22 -21.33 -4.93
C GLY A 423 18.68 -19.90 -4.96
N LEU A 424 17.42 -19.70 -4.53
CA LEU A 424 16.83 -18.36 -4.38
C LEU A 424 17.56 -17.54 -3.32
N ALA A 425 17.89 -18.16 -2.17
CA ALA A 425 18.63 -17.49 -1.11
C ALA A 425 20.04 -17.07 -1.55
N GLU A 426 20.73 -17.88 -2.38
CA GLU A 426 22.07 -17.56 -2.90
C GLU A 426 22.04 -16.38 -3.87
N GLN A 427 21.04 -16.34 -4.76
CA GLN A 427 20.81 -15.21 -5.67
C GLN A 427 20.55 -13.93 -4.88
N PHE A 428 19.64 -14.00 -3.91
CA PHE A 428 19.32 -12.91 -3.01
C PHE A 428 20.55 -12.41 -2.25
N GLN A 429 21.34 -13.31 -1.64
CA GLN A 429 22.53 -12.95 -0.89
C GLN A 429 23.57 -12.24 -1.77
N THR A 430 23.74 -12.70 -3.01
CA THR A 430 24.68 -12.08 -3.96
C THR A 430 24.26 -10.65 -4.32
N GLN A 431 22.98 -10.45 -4.66
CA GLN A 431 22.44 -9.13 -5.01
C GLN A 431 22.39 -8.18 -3.80
N PHE A 432 22.06 -8.70 -2.62
CA PHE A 432 22.05 -7.92 -1.39
C PHE A 432 23.46 -7.42 -1.08
N ASN A 433 24.46 -8.32 -1.10
CA ASN A 433 25.86 -7.96 -0.84
C ASN A 433 26.41 -6.94 -1.83
N SER A 434 26.04 -7.01 -3.12
CA SER A 434 26.44 -5.98 -4.09
C SER A 434 25.80 -4.62 -3.79
N SER A 435 24.58 -4.59 -3.28
CA SER A 435 23.86 -3.36 -2.92
C SER A 435 24.35 -2.70 -1.63
N LEU A 436 25.04 -3.45 -0.76
CA LEU A 436 25.54 -2.95 0.53
C LEU A 436 26.74 -2.00 0.40
N ASN A 437 27.43 -2.01 -0.74
CA ASN A 437 28.53 -1.07 -1.01
C ASN A 437 28.03 0.39 -1.01
N ASP A 438 26.86 0.64 -1.60
CA ASP A 438 26.26 1.97 -1.65
C ASP A 438 25.74 2.44 -0.29
N LEU A 439 25.20 1.51 0.51
CA LEU A 439 24.69 1.80 1.86
C LEU A 439 25.83 2.11 2.85
N SER A 440 26.92 1.33 2.78
CA SER A 440 28.09 1.48 3.65
C SER A 440 28.73 2.87 3.50
N ASN A 441 28.76 3.38 2.27
CA ASN A 441 29.28 4.72 1.96
C ASN A 441 28.37 5.85 2.49
N LYS A 442 27.05 5.65 2.50
CA LYS A 442 26.08 6.66 2.97
C LYS A 442 25.94 6.71 4.50
N VAL A 443 25.97 5.55 5.17
CA VAL A 443 25.74 5.44 6.63
C VAL A 443 27.06 5.51 7.43
N GLY A 444 28.21 5.53 6.77
CA GLY A 444 29.53 5.62 7.43
C GLY A 444 29.91 4.34 8.18
N VAL A 445 29.35 3.20 7.78
CA VAL A 445 29.55 1.89 8.41
C VAL A 445 30.44 1.04 7.49
N PRO A 446 31.43 0.29 8.01
CA PRO A 446 32.31 -0.52 7.17
C PRO A 446 31.54 -1.51 6.29
N VAL A 447 31.96 -1.66 5.03
CA VAL A 447 31.44 -2.67 4.09
C VAL A 447 31.51 -4.06 4.74
N GLY A 448 30.39 -4.79 4.71
CA GLY A 448 30.28 -6.11 5.33
C GLY A 448 29.93 -6.12 6.82
N THR A 449 29.48 -4.98 7.36
CA THR A 449 28.88 -4.93 8.72
C THR A 449 27.53 -5.64 8.75
N ILE A 450 26.67 -5.43 7.75
CA ILE A 450 25.43 -6.20 7.59
C ILE A 450 25.74 -7.52 6.92
N ARG A 451 25.27 -8.63 7.49
CA ARG A 451 25.44 -9.98 6.95
C ARG A 451 24.15 -10.75 7.07
N LEU A 452 23.91 -11.65 6.12
CA LEU A 452 22.70 -12.46 6.11
C LEU A 452 23.04 -13.93 6.31
N SER A 453 22.61 -14.49 7.43
CA SER A 453 22.71 -15.92 7.71
C SER A 453 21.36 -16.59 7.50
N VAL A 454 21.31 -17.53 6.56
CA VAL A 454 20.06 -18.20 6.16
C VAL A 454 20.11 -19.68 6.50
N GLY A 455 19.06 -20.18 7.12
CA GLY A 455 18.84 -21.60 7.38
C GLY A 455 17.57 -22.08 6.71
N VAL A 456 17.68 -23.07 5.84
CA VAL A 456 16.56 -23.63 5.08
C VAL A 456 16.22 -25.01 5.61
N ALA A 457 14.93 -25.30 5.79
CA ALA A 457 14.41 -26.63 6.06
C ALA A 457 13.15 -26.89 5.23
N SER A 458 12.93 -28.13 4.81
CA SER A 458 11.82 -28.46 3.91
C SER A 458 11.17 -29.78 4.29
N THR A 459 9.85 -29.85 4.12
CA THR A 459 9.15 -31.12 4.07
C THR A 459 9.40 -31.74 2.70
N THR A 460 9.90 -32.97 2.68
CA THR A 460 10.02 -33.78 1.45
C THR A 460 9.01 -34.91 1.53
N PRO A 461 7.86 -34.80 0.82
CA PRO A 461 6.89 -35.88 0.72
C PRO A 461 7.59 -37.15 0.20
N GLY A 462 7.44 -38.27 0.91
CA GLY A 462 8.02 -39.56 0.52
C GLY A 462 9.49 -39.80 0.90
N SER A 463 10.13 -38.96 1.72
CA SER A 463 11.47 -39.27 2.26
C SER A 463 11.41 -40.28 3.41
N ASP A 464 12.53 -40.97 3.69
CA ASP A 464 12.64 -41.97 4.77
C ASP A 464 12.43 -41.37 6.19
N SER A 465 12.51 -40.04 6.33
CA SER A 465 12.27 -39.33 7.59
C SER A 465 11.66 -37.95 7.32
N PRO A 466 10.37 -37.86 7.02
CA PRO A 466 9.71 -36.59 6.73
C PRO A 466 9.58 -35.77 8.02
N ILE A 467 9.69 -34.45 7.90
CA ILE A 467 9.42 -33.53 9.01
C ILE A 467 7.92 -33.61 9.32
N ALA A 468 7.59 -34.24 10.45
CA ALA A 468 6.22 -34.63 10.79
C ALA A 468 5.38 -33.53 11.47
N SER A 469 5.97 -32.39 11.84
CA SER A 469 5.26 -31.28 12.47
C SER A 469 5.92 -29.93 12.17
N GLU A 470 5.14 -28.86 12.28
CA GLU A 470 5.58 -27.46 12.12
C GLU A 470 6.70 -27.10 13.10
N GLU A 471 6.57 -27.50 14.37
CA GLU A 471 7.59 -27.31 15.40
C GLU A 471 8.94 -27.91 14.99
N LYS A 472 8.93 -29.08 14.35
CA LYS A 472 10.14 -29.74 13.85
C LYS A 472 10.71 -29.02 12.62
N LEU A 473 9.85 -28.46 11.77
CA LEU A 473 10.28 -27.65 10.60
C LEU A 473 10.98 -26.37 11.05
N ILE A 474 10.39 -25.67 12.02
CA ILE A 474 10.99 -24.48 12.64
C ILE A 474 12.32 -24.83 13.32
N ALA A 475 12.33 -25.89 14.14
CA ALA A 475 13.56 -26.33 14.82
C ALA A 475 14.68 -26.72 13.84
N ALA A 476 14.33 -27.33 12.70
CA ALA A 476 15.26 -27.67 11.64
C ALA A 476 15.86 -26.42 10.98
N ALA A 477 15.03 -25.44 10.61
CA ALA A 477 15.48 -24.19 10.01
C ALA A 477 16.38 -23.39 10.99
N ILE A 478 16.00 -23.30 12.26
CA ILE A 478 16.81 -22.65 13.31
C ILE A 478 18.16 -23.35 13.49
N ARG A 479 18.21 -24.69 13.47
CA ARG A 479 19.48 -25.43 13.52
C ARG A 479 20.37 -25.10 12.32
N ALA A 480 19.80 -24.99 11.13
CA ALA A 480 20.54 -24.62 9.93
C ALA A 480 21.12 -23.20 10.03
N VAL A 481 20.34 -22.22 10.53
CA VAL A 481 20.84 -20.86 10.81
C VAL A 481 22.00 -20.88 11.79
N ARG A 482 21.90 -21.64 12.89
CA ARG A 482 23.00 -21.76 13.87
C ARG A 482 24.27 -22.31 13.21
N THR A 483 24.16 -23.29 12.34
CA THR A 483 25.29 -23.81 11.56
C THR A 483 25.88 -22.74 10.63
N ALA A 484 25.04 -21.92 9.98
CA ALA A 484 25.49 -20.80 9.14
C ALA A 484 26.26 -19.75 9.95
N ARG A 485 25.73 -19.35 11.12
CA ARG A 485 26.40 -18.38 12.00
C ARG A 485 27.70 -18.91 12.57
N ASN A 486 27.75 -20.19 12.96
CA ASN A 486 28.98 -20.85 13.43
C ASN A 486 30.05 -20.97 12.33
N ALA A 487 29.67 -20.95 11.06
CA ALA A 487 30.59 -20.95 9.92
C ALA A 487 31.15 -19.54 9.57
N GLY A 488 30.90 -18.53 10.40
CA GLY A 488 31.37 -17.16 10.19
C GLY A 488 30.29 -16.17 9.73
N GLY A 489 29.04 -16.64 9.60
CA GLY A 489 27.92 -15.83 9.12
C GLY A 489 27.94 -15.63 7.60
N ASN A 490 27.04 -14.78 7.09
CA ASN A 490 26.93 -14.45 5.66
C ASN A 490 26.91 -15.67 4.71
N CYS A 491 26.20 -16.74 5.07
CA CYS A 491 26.10 -17.95 4.27
C CYS A 491 24.76 -18.64 4.49
N ILE A 492 24.45 -19.57 3.59
CA ILE A 492 23.21 -20.35 3.59
C ILE A 492 23.53 -21.78 3.98
N LYS A 493 22.70 -22.39 4.83
CA LYS A 493 22.78 -23.80 5.19
C LYS A 493 21.40 -24.44 5.09
N ALA A 494 21.34 -25.65 4.55
CA ALA A 494 20.12 -26.45 4.50
C ALA A 494 20.17 -27.56 5.56
N TYR A 495 19.06 -27.79 6.24
CA TYR A 495 18.88 -28.92 7.15
C TYR A 495 18.71 -30.21 6.35
N GLY A 496 19.51 -31.23 6.65
CA GLY A 496 19.42 -32.55 6.01
C GLY A 496 20.32 -32.76 4.79
N ALA A 497 21.02 -31.73 4.31
CA ALA A 497 22.12 -31.92 3.36
C ALA A 497 23.24 -32.69 4.08
N ARG A 498 23.46 -33.96 3.69
CA ARG A 498 24.72 -34.64 4.01
C ARG A 498 25.82 -33.75 3.43
N ASN A 499 26.73 -33.26 4.28
CA ASN A 499 27.94 -32.59 3.81
C ASN A 499 28.60 -33.50 2.78
N ALA A 500 28.57 -33.11 1.51
CA ALA A 500 29.50 -33.64 0.53
C ALA A 500 30.88 -33.16 0.99
N ALA A 501 31.73 -34.14 1.30
CA ALA A 501 33.10 -33.95 1.78
C ALA A 501 33.99 -33.28 0.74
#